data_AF-A0A975GJ51-F1
#
_entry.id   AF-A0A975GJ51-F1
#
_cell.length_a   1.000
_cell.length_b   1.000
_cell.length_c   1.000
_cell.angle_alpha   90.00
_cell.angle_beta   90.00
_cell.angle_gamma   90.00
#
_symmetry.space_group_name_H-M   'P 1'
#
loop_
_entity.id
_entity.type
_entity.pdbx_description
1 polymer ?
#
loop_
_entity_poly.entity_id
_entity_poly.type
_entity_poly.pdbx_seq_one_letter_code
_entity_poly.pdbx_strand_id
1 'polypeptide(L)'
;MIVKTPDEEYTVCENGTAWEETFDKIWNLKYTPDNKLIGVASDTGEWTVAIDGETWENRADYIWNLSFNKDGSRIIVAAKQDEKYLMINNDTPWETDYGFLCDTSFSASGEKTAAVVQVVSFSEGDTFKFKSGCYSVAVDGTPWDTKFVNVWEPLFSPDGSHVAAQVRTAMYDYTIAVDGTPWKKIFSCVWGPQFHPRNGSVTAPVRTSGAWTLAKDGEVIWDRSFMQLWHHQYSPKGDKIAAIVSPKYGKWTLAVDGKIWKNTYNDYVTDITFGPDGNSLACIANEKGKFIVVVNDNPWGLQYDMAWKPVFSPDGKNVAVKVERNGRFSIAVNEKLLNKTYDNIWDPIFSADGQNILIRAIEKSHDNKESYIREIIPVSRILS
;
A
#
# COMPACT_ATOMS: atom_id res chain seq x y z
N MET A 1 -6.65 -3.37 -23.15
CA MET A 1 -5.22 -3.12 -23.47
C MET A 1 -5.10 -1.78 -24.19
N ILE A 2 -3.98 -1.08 -24.07
CA ILE A 2 -3.77 0.19 -24.80
C ILE A 2 -3.39 -0.16 -26.24
N VAL A 3 -4.02 0.51 -27.21
CA VAL A 3 -3.75 0.36 -28.64
C VAL A 3 -3.45 1.72 -29.25
N LYS A 4 -2.55 1.75 -30.23
CA LYS A 4 -2.24 2.96 -31.02
C LYS A 4 -3.13 2.98 -32.26
N THR A 5 -3.78 4.11 -32.54
CA THR A 5 -4.66 4.30 -33.70
C THR A 5 -3.83 4.63 -34.95
N PRO A 6 -4.43 4.56 -36.17
CA PRO A 6 -3.76 5.01 -37.40
C PRO A 6 -3.33 6.49 -37.39
N ASP A 7 -4.03 7.32 -36.61
CA ASP A 7 -3.78 8.76 -36.47
C ASP A 7 -2.71 9.08 -35.40
N GLU A 8 -1.97 8.06 -34.98
CA GLU A 8 -0.92 8.12 -33.95
C GLU A 8 -1.35 8.43 -32.52
N GLU A 9 -2.64 8.44 -32.25
CA GLU A 9 -3.22 8.57 -30.92
C GLU A 9 -3.31 7.21 -30.19
N TYR A 10 -3.71 7.24 -28.92
CA TYR A 10 -3.89 6.05 -28.10
C TYR A 10 -5.32 5.93 -27.60
N THR A 11 -5.83 4.70 -27.58
CA THR A 11 -7.12 4.36 -26.98
C THR A 11 -7.04 3.02 -26.25
N VAL A 12 -8.13 2.63 -25.61
CA VAL A 12 -8.23 1.37 -24.88
C VAL A 12 -9.12 0.40 -25.65
N CYS A 13 -8.59 -0.79 -25.93
CA CYS A 13 -9.33 -1.89 -26.48
C CYS A 13 -9.75 -2.86 -25.36
N GLU A 14 -11.06 -2.99 -25.15
CA GLU A 14 -11.67 -3.95 -24.24
C GLU A 14 -12.47 -4.99 -25.02
N ASN A 15 -12.17 -6.28 -24.80
CA ASN A 15 -12.84 -7.40 -25.47
C ASN A 15 -12.93 -7.29 -27.00
N GLY A 16 -11.90 -6.72 -27.64
CA GLY A 16 -11.83 -6.53 -29.09
C GLY A 16 -12.53 -5.28 -29.61
N THR A 17 -13.13 -4.48 -28.72
CA THR A 17 -13.78 -3.20 -29.04
C THR A 17 -12.95 -2.06 -28.49
N ALA A 18 -12.60 -1.09 -29.32
CA ALA A 18 -11.91 0.13 -28.87
C ALA A 18 -12.92 1.12 -28.27
N TRP A 19 -12.50 1.89 -27.27
CA TRP A 19 -13.22 3.10 -26.87
C TRP A 19 -13.30 4.07 -28.06
N GLU A 20 -14.38 4.87 -28.09
CA GLU A 20 -14.57 5.88 -29.14
C GLU A 20 -13.58 7.04 -28.96
N GLU A 21 -13.33 7.44 -27.72
CA GLU A 21 -12.37 8.48 -27.37
C GLU A 21 -10.92 8.04 -27.59
N THR A 22 -10.11 9.00 -28.03
CA THR A 22 -8.67 8.86 -28.26
C THR A 22 -7.91 9.92 -27.46
N PHE A 23 -6.64 9.63 -27.17
CA PHE A 23 -5.82 10.42 -26.26
C PHE A 23 -4.40 10.55 -26.79
N ASP A 24 -3.71 11.64 -26.45
CA ASP A 24 -2.27 11.79 -26.68
C ASP A 24 -1.50 10.65 -25.99
N LYS A 25 -1.93 10.30 -24.77
CA LYS A 25 -1.38 9.23 -23.93
C LYS A 25 -2.48 8.70 -23.01
N ILE A 26 -2.42 7.40 -22.70
CA ILE A 26 -3.20 6.79 -21.63
C ILE A 26 -2.37 5.71 -20.94
N TRP A 27 -2.43 5.62 -19.61
CA TRP A 27 -1.70 4.60 -18.84
C TRP A 27 -2.35 4.30 -17.48
N ASN A 28 -1.71 3.43 -16.69
CA ASN A 28 -2.17 2.98 -15.37
C ASN A 28 -3.60 2.39 -15.43
N LEU A 29 -3.86 1.63 -16.50
CA LEU A 29 -5.13 0.93 -16.69
C LEU A 29 -5.36 -0.10 -15.58
N LYS A 30 -6.54 -0.05 -14.98
CA LYS A 30 -6.97 -1.04 -13.98
C LYS A 30 -8.49 -1.10 -13.90
N TYR A 31 -8.98 -2.27 -13.54
CA TYR A 31 -10.39 -2.45 -13.22
C TYR A 31 -10.64 -2.06 -11.77
N THR A 32 -11.69 -1.27 -11.57
CA THR A 32 -12.30 -1.08 -10.26
C THR A 32 -13.07 -2.34 -9.83
N PRO A 33 -13.40 -2.48 -8.53
CA PRO A 33 -14.19 -3.60 -8.02
C PRO A 33 -15.61 -3.69 -8.63
N ASP A 34 -16.19 -2.55 -9.04
CA ASP A 34 -17.45 -2.47 -9.78
C ASP A 34 -17.29 -2.69 -11.31
N ASN A 35 -16.14 -3.21 -11.74
CA ASN A 35 -15.83 -3.64 -13.11
C ASN A 35 -15.80 -2.50 -14.14
N LYS A 36 -15.39 -1.30 -13.73
CA LYS A 36 -15.09 -0.19 -14.64
C LYS A 36 -13.60 -0.16 -14.96
N LEU A 37 -13.26 0.04 -16.22
CA LEU A 37 -11.88 0.19 -16.65
C LEU A 37 -11.49 1.68 -16.58
N ILE A 38 -10.55 1.98 -15.69
CA ILE A 38 -10.09 3.36 -15.47
C ILE A 38 -8.65 3.54 -15.95
N GLY A 39 -8.30 4.77 -16.32
CA GLY A 39 -6.95 5.15 -16.72
C GLY A 39 -6.66 6.63 -16.48
N VAL A 40 -5.38 6.97 -16.45
CA VAL A 40 -4.93 8.37 -16.52
C VAL A 40 -4.68 8.68 -17.99
N ALA A 41 -5.41 9.66 -18.52
CA ALA A 41 -5.40 10.06 -19.92
C ALA A 41 -4.87 11.49 -20.06
N SER A 42 -4.18 11.75 -21.16
CA SER A 42 -3.77 13.09 -21.58
C SER A 42 -4.42 13.44 -22.89
N ASP A 43 -4.94 14.66 -22.97
CA ASP A 43 -5.56 15.22 -24.17
C ASP A 43 -5.15 16.69 -24.31
N THR A 44 -4.60 17.06 -25.46
CA THR A 44 -4.04 18.39 -25.76
C THR A 44 -3.03 18.91 -24.72
N GLY A 45 -2.29 18.00 -24.09
CA GLY A 45 -1.29 18.31 -23.06
C GLY A 45 -1.82 18.47 -21.64
N GLU A 46 -3.13 18.36 -21.41
CA GLU A 46 -3.74 18.32 -20.08
C GLU A 46 -4.09 16.88 -19.69
N TRP A 47 -4.17 16.62 -18.38
CA TRP A 47 -4.41 15.29 -17.82
C TRP A 47 -5.76 15.17 -17.13
N THR A 48 -6.38 14.00 -17.28
CA THR A 48 -7.66 13.65 -16.66
C THR A 48 -7.78 12.16 -16.37
N VAL A 49 -8.84 11.76 -15.68
CA VAL A 49 -9.20 10.36 -15.50
C VAL A 49 -10.22 9.97 -16.58
N ALA A 50 -9.93 8.87 -17.27
CA ALA A 50 -10.86 8.21 -18.18
C ALA A 50 -11.48 6.98 -17.49
N ILE A 51 -12.80 6.80 -17.62
CA ILE A 51 -13.61 5.75 -17.00
C ILE A 51 -14.52 5.19 -18.10
N ASP A 52 -14.30 3.94 -18.50
CA ASP A 52 -15.10 3.27 -19.54
C ASP A 52 -15.26 4.08 -20.85
N GLY A 53 -14.23 4.85 -21.20
CA GLY A 53 -14.22 5.70 -22.40
C GLY A 53 -14.67 7.13 -22.18
N GLU A 54 -15.33 7.45 -21.06
CA GLU A 54 -15.69 8.82 -20.72
C GLU A 54 -14.60 9.49 -19.88
N THR A 55 -14.44 10.81 -19.99
CA THR A 55 -13.49 11.56 -19.17
C THR A 55 -14.21 12.37 -18.10
N TRP A 56 -13.52 12.60 -16.98
CA TRP A 56 -13.87 13.67 -16.05
C TRP A 56 -13.96 15.03 -16.76
N GLU A 57 -14.65 16.01 -16.18
CA GLU A 57 -14.68 17.38 -16.70
C GLU A 57 -13.40 18.13 -16.32
N ASN A 58 -12.90 17.93 -15.10
CA ASN A 58 -11.69 18.62 -14.66
C ASN A 58 -10.44 18.10 -15.39
N ARG A 59 -9.54 19.04 -15.65
CA ARG A 59 -8.25 18.86 -16.31
C ARG A 59 -7.17 19.43 -15.39
N ALA A 60 -5.96 18.89 -15.49
CA ALA A 60 -4.80 19.35 -14.74
C ALA A 60 -3.52 19.27 -15.58
N ASP A 61 -2.52 20.12 -15.31
CA ASP A 61 -1.19 20.00 -15.95
C ASP A 61 -0.57 18.61 -15.78
N TYR A 62 -0.86 17.94 -14.66
CA TYR A 62 -0.46 16.55 -14.40
C TYR A 62 -1.32 15.91 -13.32
N ILE A 63 -1.65 14.62 -13.45
CA ILE A 63 -2.26 13.83 -12.37
C ILE A 63 -1.45 12.55 -12.08
N TRP A 64 -1.42 12.13 -10.82
CA TRP A 64 -0.75 10.91 -10.37
C TRP A 64 -1.49 10.26 -9.21
N ASN A 65 -0.96 9.12 -8.73
CA ASN A 65 -1.54 8.36 -7.62
C ASN A 65 -3.00 7.93 -7.82
N LEU A 66 -3.42 7.65 -9.06
CA LEU A 66 -4.75 7.12 -9.37
C LEU A 66 -5.08 5.93 -8.46
N SER A 67 -6.07 6.10 -7.60
CA SER A 67 -6.49 5.14 -6.59
C SER A 67 -8.01 5.09 -6.50
N PHE A 68 -8.54 4.05 -5.87
CA PHE A 68 -9.97 3.94 -5.60
C PHE A 68 -10.24 3.28 -4.26
N ASN A 69 -11.41 3.56 -3.69
CA ASN A 69 -11.87 2.93 -2.45
C ASN A 69 -12.26 1.46 -2.66
N LYS A 70 -12.60 0.76 -1.58
CA LYS A 70 -12.79 -0.71 -1.61
C LYS A 70 -13.88 -1.19 -2.58
N ASP A 71 -14.91 -0.39 -2.86
CA ASP A 71 -16.00 -0.76 -3.77
C ASP A 71 -15.90 -0.12 -5.16
N GLY A 72 -14.93 0.78 -5.40
CA GLY A 72 -14.74 1.48 -6.67
C GLY A 72 -15.60 2.73 -6.85
N SER A 73 -16.47 3.08 -5.89
CA SER A 73 -17.37 4.24 -6.00
C SER A 73 -16.68 5.60 -5.82
N ARG A 74 -15.41 5.61 -5.40
CA ARG A 74 -14.57 6.81 -5.27
C ARG A 74 -13.25 6.57 -5.99
N ILE A 75 -12.91 7.46 -6.92
CA ILE A 75 -11.64 7.51 -7.63
C ILE A 75 -10.93 8.80 -7.24
N ILE A 76 -9.67 8.68 -6.84
CA ILE A 76 -8.89 9.75 -6.22
C ILE A 76 -7.56 9.86 -6.93
N VAL A 77 -7.16 11.10 -7.23
CA VAL A 77 -5.84 11.44 -7.79
C VAL A 77 -5.24 12.63 -7.02
N ALA A 78 -3.92 12.72 -7.08
CA ALA A 78 -3.23 13.98 -6.83
C ALA A 78 -3.03 14.70 -8.15
N ALA A 79 -3.08 16.03 -8.13
CA ALA A 79 -3.02 16.87 -9.32
C ALA A 79 -2.08 18.06 -9.12
N LYS A 80 -1.47 18.48 -10.23
CA LYS A 80 -0.72 19.73 -10.34
C LYS A 80 -1.45 20.60 -11.35
N GLN A 81 -1.72 21.84 -10.97
CA GLN A 81 -2.34 22.86 -11.83
C GLN A 81 -1.71 24.21 -11.50
N ASP A 82 -1.23 24.95 -12.51
CA ASP A 82 -0.68 26.31 -12.34
C ASP A 82 0.44 26.41 -11.30
N GLU A 83 1.38 25.44 -11.31
CA GLU A 83 2.47 25.31 -10.31
C GLU A 83 1.99 25.08 -8.86
N LYS A 84 0.72 24.72 -8.69
CA LYS A 84 0.10 24.36 -7.42
C LYS A 84 -0.33 22.91 -7.42
N TYR A 85 -0.56 22.39 -6.21
CA TYR A 85 -0.80 20.99 -5.95
C TYR A 85 -2.05 20.83 -5.10
N LEU A 86 -2.89 19.86 -5.47
CA LEU A 86 -4.13 19.52 -4.76
C LEU A 86 -4.48 18.04 -4.96
N MET A 87 -5.55 17.58 -4.32
CA MET A 87 -6.17 16.30 -4.61
C MET A 87 -7.52 16.49 -5.30
N ILE A 88 -7.91 15.54 -6.14
CA ILE A 88 -9.21 15.47 -6.80
C ILE A 88 -9.88 14.15 -6.40
N ASN A 89 -11.12 14.24 -5.90
CA ASN A 89 -11.93 13.10 -5.51
C ASN A 89 -13.21 13.06 -6.34
N ASN A 90 -13.40 12.03 -7.18
CA ASN A 90 -14.51 11.93 -8.12
C ASN A 90 -14.76 13.23 -8.87
N ASP A 91 -13.75 13.68 -9.63
CA ASP A 91 -13.84 14.90 -10.43
C ASP A 91 -14.11 16.18 -9.60
N THR A 92 -13.94 16.14 -8.28
CA THR A 92 -14.09 17.30 -7.41
C THR A 92 -12.73 17.68 -6.84
N PRO A 93 -12.08 18.74 -7.36
CA PRO A 93 -10.82 19.24 -6.81
C PRO A 93 -11.04 19.83 -5.41
N TRP A 94 -10.01 19.80 -4.57
CA TRP A 94 -9.99 20.63 -3.36
C TRP A 94 -10.17 22.11 -3.69
N GLU A 95 -10.88 22.84 -2.83
CA GLU A 95 -11.04 24.30 -2.95
C GLU A 95 -9.73 25.06 -2.70
N THR A 96 -8.78 24.43 -2.00
CA THR A 96 -7.48 25.02 -1.67
C THR A 96 -6.35 24.21 -2.31
N ASP A 97 -5.41 24.93 -2.89
CA ASP A 97 -4.17 24.40 -3.44
C ASP A 97 -2.94 24.82 -2.62
N TYR A 98 -1.82 24.15 -2.87
CA TYR A 98 -0.56 24.38 -2.16
C TYR A 98 0.62 24.45 -3.10
N GLY A 99 1.69 25.16 -2.71
CA GLY A 99 2.95 25.16 -3.48
C GLY A 99 3.72 23.83 -3.43
N PHE A 100 3.30 22.91 -2.55
CA PHE A 100 3.89 21.58 -2.40
C PHE A 100 2.88 20.64 -1.73
N LEU A 101 2.81 19.41 -2.24
CA LEU A 101 2.00 18.33 -1.70
C LEU A 101 2.74 17.00 -1.87
N CYS A 102 2.79 16.18 -0.83
CA CYS A 102 3.28 14.80 -0.89
C CYS A 102 2.48 13.89 0.07
N ASP A 103 2.82 12.60 0.09
CA ASP A 103 2.23 11.59 1.00
C ASP A 103 0.70 11.68 1.11
N THR A 104 0.01 11.29 0.05
CA THR A 104 -1.45 11.31 -0.02
C THR A 104 -2.08 10.10 0.65
N SER A 105 -3.26 10.29 1.22
CA SER A 105 -4.06 9.27 1.90
C SER A 105 -5.55 9.52 1.67
N PHE A 106 -6.36 8.50 1.87
CA PHE A 106 -7.81 8.61 1.81
C PHE A 106 -8.48 7.67 2.81
N SER A 107 -9.63 8.10 3.30
CA SER A 107 -10.47 7.31 4.21
C SER A 107 -10.95 6.01 3.53
N ALA A 108 -11.32 4.99 4.32
CA ALA A 108 -11.75 3.71 3.76
C ALA A 108 -12.98 3.82 2.84
N SER A 109 -13.88 4.77 3.10
CA SER A 109 -15.01 5.10 2.22
C SER A 109 -14.58 5.86 0.96
N GLY A 110 -13.41 6.50 0.97
CA GLY A 110 -12.92 7.39 -0.07
C GLY A 110 -13.61 8.76 -0.07
N GLU A 111 -14.42 9.09 0.93
CA GLU A 111 -15.10 10.39 1.01
C GLU A 111 -14.17 11.52 1.42
N LYS A 112 -13.21 11.21 2.29
CA LYS A 112 -12.18 12.16 2.71
C LYS A 112 -10.81 11.80 2.15
N THR A 113 -10.04 12.83 1.83
CA THR A 113 -8.65 12.74 1.39
C THR A 113 -7.75 13.57 2.30
N ALA A 114 -6.48 13.20 2.37
CA ALA A 114 -5.49 13.94 3.13
C ALA A 114 -4.13 13.92 2.43
N ALA A 115 -3.33 14.95 2.66
CA ALA A 115 -1.96 15.01 2.16
C ALA A 115 -1.07 15.85 3.08
N VAL A 116 0.24 15.61 3.02
CA VAL A 116 1.23 16.52 3.59
C VAL A 116 1.37 17.73 2.68
N VAL A 117 1.22 18.93 3.24
CA VAL A 117 1.24 20.18 2.49
C VAL A 117 2.21 21.19 3.10
N GLN A 118 2.79 22.04 2.26
CA GLN A 118 3.58 23.18 2.72
C GLN A 118 2.66 24.38 2.95
N VAL A 119 2.45 24.74 4.23
CA VAL A 119 1.58 25.85 4.65
C VAL A 119 2.33 27.16 4.88
N VAL A 120 3.66 27.12 4.82
CA VAL A 120 4.52 28.32 4.87
C VAL A 120 5.55 28.22 3.75
N SER A 121 5.48 29.15 2.79
CA SER A 121 6.47 29.25 1.71
C SER A 121 7.83 29.71 2.22
N PHE A 122 8.92 29.14 1.74
CA PHE A 122 10.29 29.55 2.04
C PHE A 122 11.20 29.31 0.83
N SER A 123 12.29 30.07 0.72
CA SER A 123 13.27 29.90 -0.36
C SER A 123 14.24 28.77 -0.06
N GLU A 124 14.85 28.21 -1.11
CA GLU A 124 15.94 27.26 -0.95
C GLU A 124 17.05 27.86 -0.05
N GLY A 125 17.55 27.06 0.89
CA GLY A 125 18.57 27.49 1.86
C GLY A 125 18.08 28.31 3.06
N ASP A 126 16.78 28.68 3.15
CA ASP A 126 16.22 29.35 4.34
C ASP A 126 16.01 28.37 5.50
N THR A 127 17.12 28.01 6.14
CA THR A 127 17.13 27.02 7.22
C THR A 127 16.43 27.51 8.49
N PHE A 128 16.35 28.83 8.72
CA PHE A 128 15.67 29.38 9.90
C PHE A 128 14.15 29.27 9.76
N LYS A 129 13.62 29.62 8.60
CA LYS A 129 12.19 29.47 8.33
C LYS A 129 11.77 28.01 8.30
N PHE A 130 12.54 27.15 7.65
CA PHE A 130 12.31 25.70 7.69
C PHE A 130 12.22 25.16 9.12
N LYS A 131 13.17 25.54 9.99
CA LYS A 131 13.19 25.14 11.41
C LYS A 131 12.01 25.65 12.23
N SER A 132 11.34 26.72 11.77
CA SER A 132 10.16 27.27 12.45
C SER A 132 8.87 26.48 12.21
N GLY A 133 8.89 25.51 11.30
CA GLY A 133 7.75 24.67 10.95
C GLY A 133 6.99 25.21 9.73
N CYS A 134 7.04 24.44 8.64
CA CYS A 134 6.45 24.85 7.35
C CYS A 134 5.40 23.88 6.82
N TYR A 135 5.22 22.72 7.45
CA TYR A 135 4.41 21.63 6.93
C TYR A 135 3.25 21.31 7.88
N SER A 136 2.15 20.84 7.31
CA SER A 136 0.99 20.33 8.03
C SER A 136 0.33 19.20 7.23
N VAL A 137 -0.70 18.57 7.78
CA VAL A 137 -1.60 17.70 7.01
C VAL A 137 -2.82 18.51 6.62
N ALA A 138 -3.15 18.54 5.33
CA ALA A 138 -4.45 18.97 4.84
C ALA A 138 -5.40 17.78 4.82
N VAL A 139 -6.60 17.96 5.38
CA VAL A 139 -7.74 17.04 5.24
C VAL A 139 -8.80 17.76 4.42
N ASP A 140 -9.17 17.19 3.28
CA ASP A 140 -10.09 17.81 2.31
C ASP A 140 -9.70 19.25 1.94
N GLY A 141 -8.39 19.49 1.75
CA GLY A 141 -7.84 20.80 1.42
C GLY A 141 -7.73 21.78 2.59
N THR A 142 -8.09 21.38 3.81
CA THR A 142 -7.95 22.23 5.01
C THR A 142 -6.79 21.75 5.89
N PRO A 143 -5.75 22.56 6.12
CA PRO A 143 -4.61 22.16 6.93
C PRO A 143 -4.96 22.12 8.42
N TRP A 144 -4.34 21.23 9.18
CA TRP A 144 -4.34 21.35 10.64
C TRP A 144 -3.75 22.69 11.07
N ASP A 145 -4.27 23.25 12.16
CA ASP A 145 -3.79 24.51 12.76
C ASP A 145 -2.31 24.42 13.20
N THR A 146 -1.87 23.22 13.58
CA THR A 146 -0.50 22.97 14.03
C THR A 146 0.45 22.82 12.85
N LYS A 147 1.60 23.48 12.94
CA LYS A 147 2.69 23.39 11.97
C LYS A 147 3.83 22.56 12.54
N PHE A 148 4.48 21.80 11.66
CA PHE A 148 5.61 20.96 11.99
C PHE A 148 6.79 21.27 11.08
N VAL A 149 8.00 20.94 11.54
CA VAL A 149 9.21 21.02 10.72
C VAL A 149 9.09 20.06 9.53
N ASN A 150 8.52 18.89 9.77
CA ASN A 150 8.13 17.93 8.73
C ASN A 150 6.96 17.07 9.21
N VAL A 151 6.25 16.52 8.25
CA VAL A 151 5.15 15.57 8.42
C VAL A 151 5.31 14.48 7.37
N TRP A 152 4.95 13.24 7.72
CA TRP A 152 5.00 12.08 6.83
C TRP A 152 3.85 11.12 7.11
N GLU A 153 3.49 10.35 6.09
CA GLU A 153 2.59 9.19 6.19
C GLU A 153 1.27 9.47 6.93
N PRO A 154 0.44 10.45 6.47
CA PRO A 154 -0.88 10.65 7.03
C PRO A 154 -1.76 9.41 6.77
N LEU A 155 -2.49 9.00 7.78
CA LEU A 155 -3.33 7.80 7.79
C LEU A 155 -4.68 8.17 8.39
N PHE A 156 -5.77 7.78 7.75
CA PHE A 156 -7.11 7.88 8.33
C PHE A 156 -7.38 6.76 9.35
N SER A 157 -8.16 7.08 10.39
CA SER A 157 -8.81 6.09 11.25
C SER A 157 -9.79 5.22 10.43
N PRO A 158 -10.16 4.01 10.91
CA PRO A 158 -11.02 3.10 10.17
C PRO A 158 -12.38 3.68 9.75
N ASP A 159 -12.92 4.59 10.56
CA ASP A 159 -14.18 5.32 10.33
C ASP A 159 -13.99 6.63 9.55
N GLY A 160 -12.75 7.01 9.20
CA GLY A 160 -12.42 8.24 8.48
C GLY A 160 -12.62 9.53 9.29
N SER A 161 -12.78 9.44 10.61
CA SER A 161 -13.02 10.62 11.46
C SER A 161 -11.74 11.35 11.88
N HIS A 162 -10.62 10.64 11.99
CA HIS A 162 -9.34 11.15 12.50
C HIS A 162 -8.21 10.87 11.52
N VAL A 163 -7.17 11.71 11.53
CA VAL A 163 -5.92 11.48 10.79
C VAL A 163 -4.74 11.48 11.75
N ALA A 164 -3.90 10.45 11.65
CA ALA A 164 -2.62 10.37 12.36
C ALA A 164 -1.47 10.52 11.38
N ALA A 165 -0.39 11.16 11.80
CA ALA A 165 0.82 11.31 10.98
C ALA A 165 2.09 11.26 11.83
N GLN A 166 3.18 10.80 11.21
CA GLN A 166 4.51 11.00 11.75
C GLN A 166 4.87 12.49 11.64
N VAL A 167 5.38 13.08 12.71
CA VAL A 167 5.76 14.50 12.72
C VAL A 167 7.13 14.72 13.34
N ARG A 168 7.75 15.80 12.90
CA ARG A 168 8.95 16.37 13.53
C ARG A 168 8.63 17.75 14.09
N THR A 169 8.66 17.89 15.41
CA THR A 169 8.33 19.13 16.13
C THR A 169 9.53 20.07 16.25
N ALA A 170 10.74 19.52 16.26
CA ALA A 170 12.02 20.23 16.14
C ALA A 170 13.02 19.34 15.41
N MET A 171 14.19 19.86 15.00
CA MET A 171 15.13 19.15 14.10
C MET A 171 15.48 17.70 14.48
N TYR A 172 15.39 17.34 15.76
CA TYR A 172 15.71 16.01 16.29
C TYR A 172 14.59 15.39 17.13
N ASP A 173 13.43 16.04 17.18
CA ASP A 173 12.30 15.67 18.03
C ASP A 173 11.17 15.11 17.17
N TYR A 174 10.96 13.80 17.26
CA TYR A 174 9.95 13.07 16.51
C TYR A 174 8.83 12.59 17.41
N THR A 175 7.61 12.60 16.88
CA THR A 175 6.44 12.01 17.54
C THR A 175 5.34 11.72 16.53
N ILE A 176 4.20 11.22 17.00
CA ILE A 176 2.98 11.09 16.19
C ILE A 176 2.04 12.23 16.57
N ALA A 177 1.39 12.83 15.58
CA ALA A 177 0.27 13.73 15.79
C ALA A 177 -1.04 13.09 15.33
N VAL A 178 -2.11 13.31 16.08
CA VAL A 178 -3.48 12.94 15.71
C VAL A 178 -4.28 14.24 15.62
N ASP A 179 -4.83 14.54 14.44
CA ASP A 179 -5.54 15.78 14.14
C ASP A 179 -4.77 17.03 14.58
N GLY A 180 -3.49 17.08 14.22
CA GLY A 180 -2.60 18.19 14.57
C GLY A 180 -2.15 18.23 16.04
N THR A 181 -2.62 17.32 16.89
CA THR A 181 -2.21 17.23 18.29
C THR A 181 -1.08 16.20 18.46
N PRO A 182 0.17 16.60 18.73
CA PRO A 182 1.26 15.68 18.96
C PRO A 182 1.08 14.90 20.27
N TRP A 183 1.53 13.64 20.31
CA TRP A 183 1.72 12.93 21.57
C TRP A 183 2.66 13.73 22.49
N LYS A 184 2.44 13.63 23.80
CA LYS A 184 3.25 14.34 24.80
C LYS A 184 4.71 13.92 24.81
N LYS A 185 5.00 12.67 24.42
CA LYS A 185 6.35 12.11 24.44
C LYS A 185 7.05 12.36 23.11
N ILE A 186 8.32 12.70 23.20
CA ILE A 186 9.23 12.87 22.07
C ILE A 186 10.19 11.68 22.01
N PHE A 187 10.55 11.30 20.79
CA PHE A 187 11.46 10.21 20.47
C PHE A 187 12.56 10.71 19.53
N SER A 188 13.70 10.01 19.49
CA SER A 188 14.79 10.36 18.56
C SER A 188 14.48 9.99 17.12
N CYS A 189 13.51 9.11 16.90
CA CYS A 189 12.90 8.78 15.61
C CYS A 189 11.59 8.03 15.87
N VAL A 190 10.66 8.11 14.92
CA VAL A 190 9.46 7.26 14.86
C VAL A 190 9.27 6.78 13.42
N TRP A 191 8.52 5.69 13.22
CA TRP A 191 8.00 5.30 11.90
C TRP A 191 6.48 5.53 11.83
N GLY A 192 5.91 5.27 10.66
CA GLY A 192 4.48 5.40 10.36
C GLY A 192 3.53 4.90 11.43
N PRO A 193 2.46 5.66 11.73
CA PRO A 193 1.45 5.24 12.68
C PRO A 193 0.54 4.14 12.11
N GLN A 194 -0.20 3.46 12.99
CA GLN A 194 -1.36 2.64 12.67
C GLN A 194 -2.47 2.93 13.67
N PHE A 195 -3.69 3.15 13.19
CA PHE A 195 -4.86 3.13 14.05
C PHE A 195 -5.23 1.70 14.43
N HIS A 196 -5.61 1.51 15.68
CA HIS A 196 -6.31 0.31 16.10
C HIS A 196 -7.63 0.22 15.33
N PRO A 197 -8.03 -0.97 14.85
CA PRO A 197 -9.19 -1.15 13.98
C PRO A 197 -10.57 -0.83 14.62
N ARG A 198 -10.63 -0.37 15.87
CA ARG A 198 -11.90 -0.29 16.64
C ARG A 198 -11.97 0.82 17.68
N ASN A 199 -10.89 1.12 18.40
CA ASN A 199 -10.94 2.01 19.56
C ASN A 199 -10.24 3.37 19.35
N GLY A 200 -9.74 3.64 18.14
CA GLY A 200 -9.13 4.93 17.80
C GLY A 200 -7.72 5.16 18.35
N SER A 201 -7.19 4.27 19.20
CA SER A 201 -5.79 4.38 19.65
C SER A 201 -4.81 4.24 18.49
N VAL A 202 -3.65 4.88 18.62
CA VAL A 202 -2.62 4.92 17.57
C VAL A 202 -1.35 4.27 18.08
N THR A 203 -0.76 3.38 17.28
CA THR A 203 0.56 2.80 17.54
C THR A 203 1.58 3.27 16.53
N ALA A 204 2.84 3.31 16.94
CA ALA A 204 3.96 3.57 16.05
C ALA A 204 5.24 2.90 16.57
N PRO A 205 6.13 2.44 15.69
CA PRO A 205 7.50 2.13 16.05
C PRO A 205 8.20 3.41 16.51
N VAL A 206 8.85 3.36 17.67
CA VAL A 206 9.56 4.49 18.24
C VAL A 206 10.98 4.11 18.61
N ARG A 207 11.91 5.05 18.46
CA ARG A 207 13.30 4.86 18.85
C ARG A 207 13.59 5.48 20.21
N THR A 208 13.99 4.65 21.16
CA THR A 208 14.33 5.02 22.54
C THR A 208 15.69 4.43 22.90
N SER A 209 16.59 5.26 23.46
CA SER A 209 17.92 4.82 23.91
C SER A 209 18.72 4.02 22.87
N GLY A 210 18.62 4.43 21.60
CA GLY A 210 19.35 3.83 20.48
C GLY A 210 18.69 2.59 19.85
N ALA A 211 17.62 2.05 20.43
CA ALA A 211 16.90 0.87 19.94
C ALA A 211 15.43 1.18 19.63
N TRP A 212 14.79 0.32 18.83
CA TRP A 212 13.40 0.45 18.44
C TRP A 212 12.47 -0.38 19.33
N THR A 213 11.33 0.17 19.69
CA THR A 213 10.22 -0.53 20.36
C THR A 213 8.90 -0.02 19.81
N LEU A 214 7.77 -0.52 20.31
CA LEU A 214 6.44 -0.08 19.90
C LEU A 214 5.84 0.81 21.00
N ALA A 215 5.29 1.95 20.59
CA ALA A 215 4.49 2.80 21.45
C ALA A 215 3.03 2.82 21.00
N LYS A 216 2.14 3.06 21.96
CA LYS A 216 0.70 3.29 21.80
C LYS A 216 0.34 4.58 22.51
N ASP A 217 -0.24 5.53 21.78
CA ASP A 217 -0.66 6.83 22.30
C ASP A 217 0.45 7.56 23.10
N GLY A 218 1.71 7.42 22.64
CA GLY A 218 2.90 8.00 23.26
C GLY A 218 3.59 7.12 24.32
N GLU A 219 2.96 6.05 24.78
CA GLU A 219 3.53 5.16 25.81
C GLU A 219 4.11 3.88 25.22
N VAL A 220 5.29 3.48 25.70
CA VAL A 220 5.95 2.24 25.23
C VAL A 220 5.18 1.03 25.77
N ILE A 221 4.80 0.12 24.88
CA ILE A 221 3.97 -1.05 25.21
C ILE A 221 4.68 -2.40 25.09
N TRP A 222 5.84 -2.45 24.43
CA TRP A 222 6.66 -3.67 24.37
C TRP A 222 7.82 -3.58 25.36
N ASP A 223 7.99 -4.63 26.18
CA ASP A 223 9.03 -4.77 27.19
C ASP A 223 10.43 -5.06 26.61
N ARG A 224 10.50 -5.26 25.30
CA ARG A 224 11.70 -5.54 24.52
C ARG A 224 11.96 -4.44 23.50
N SER A 225 13.23 -4.22 23.20
CA SER A 225 13.67 -3.38 22.09
C SER A 225 14.47 -4.18 21.05
N PHE A 226 14.57 -3.63 19.84
CA PHE A 226 15.13 -4.25 18.65
C PHE A 226 16.11 -3.31 17.96
N MET A 227 17.02 -3.85 17.15
CA MET A 227 17.88 -3.03 16.29
C MET A 227 17.10 -2.34 15.17
N GLN A 228 16.02 -2.97 14.71
CA GLN A 228 15.02 -2.41 13.78
C GLN A 228 13.64 -2.95 14.12
N LEU A 229 12.60 -2.14 13.90
CA LEU A 229 11.18 -2.51 13.99
C LEU A 229 10.45 -1.67 12.95
N TRP A 230 9.76 -2.30 12.00
CA TRP A 230 8.97 -1.59 10.97
C TRP A 230 7.77 -2.41 10.53
N HIS A 231 6.90 -1.83 9.69
CA HIS A 231 5.72 -2.47 9.11
C HIS A 231 4.82 -3.17 10.16
N HIS A 232 4.62 -2.55 11.32
CA HIS A 232 3.72 -3.10 12.31
C HIS A 232 2.27 -3.10 11.82
N GLN A 233 1.49 -4.13 12.18
CA GLN A 233 0.11 -4.31 11.77
C GLN A 233 -0.72 -4.90 12.92
N TYR A 234 -1.97 -4.48 13.02
CA TYR A 234 -2.95 -5.11 13.90
C TYR A 234 -3.50 -6.41 13.30
N SER A 235 -3.82 -7.37 14.16
CA SER A 235 -4.75 -8.45 13.79
C SER A 235 -6.11 -7.87 13.37
N PRO A 236 -6.94 -8.59 12.60
CA PRO A 236 -8.28 -8.11 12.22
C PRO A 236 -9.18 -7.72 13.40
N LYS A 237 -8.95 -8.30 14.59
CA LYS A 237 -9.68 -7.97 15.82
C LYS A 237 -9.06 -6.81 16.61
N GLY A 238 -7.81 -6.45 16.32
CA GLY A 238 -7.02 -5.45 17.04
C GLY A 238 -6.41 -5.93 18.35
N ASP A 239 -6.53 -7.21 18.67
CA ASP A 239 -6.07 -7.81 19.93
C ASP A 239 -4.59 -8.23 19.92
N LYS A 240 -3.95 -8.24 18.74
CA LYS A 240 -2.51 -8.52 18.58
C LYS A 240 -1.87 -7.54 17.63
N ILE A 241 -0.56 -7.33 17.80
CA ILE A 241 0.26 -6.54 16.89
C ILE A 241 1.45 -7.38 16.43
N ALA A 242 1.59 -7.55 15.11
CA ALA A 242 2.78 -8.13 14.50
C ALA A 242 3.67 -7.04 13.92
N ALA A 243 4.99 -7.24 13.92
CA ALA A 243 5.94 -6.36 13.22
C ALA A 243 7.13 -7.17 12.68
N ILE A 244 7.75 -6.68 11.61
CA ILE A 244 9.07 -7.18 11.21
C ILE A 244 10.10 -6.52 12.11
N VAL A 245 10.95 -7.33 12.71
CA VAL A 245 11.96 -6.90 13.66
C VAL A 245 13.33 -7.44 13.31
N SER A 246 14.35 -6.69 13.72
CA SER A 246 15.73 -7.17 13.77
C SER A 246 16.18 -7.28 15.23
N PRO A 247 16.14 -8.47 15.85
CA PRO A 247 16.60 -8.63 17.24
C PRO A 247 18.12 -8.48 17.37
N LYS A 248 18.87 -8.71 16.29
CA LYS A 248 20.32 -8.54 16.20
C LYS A 248 20.68 -8.10 14.78
N TYR A 249 21.80 -7.43 14.62
CA TYR A 249 22.25 -6.88 13.33
C TYR A 249 22.24 -7.95 12.24
N GLY A 250 21.57 -7.67 11.12
CA GLY A 250 21.46 -8.60 9.99
C GLY A 250 20.69 -9.89 10.30
N LYS A 251 19.89 -9.92 11.36
CA LYS A 251 18.96 -11.02 11.66
C LYS A 251 17.56 -10.46 11.67
N TRP A 252 16.69 -11.01 10.85
CA TRP A 252 15.31 -10.58 10.67
C TRP A 252 14.34 -11.67 11.03
N THR A 253 13.22 -11.29 11.64
CA THR A 253 12.12 -12.21 12.00
C THR A 253 10.84 -11.39 12.24
N LEU A 254 9.74 -12.05 12.57
CA LEU A 254 8.55 -11.38 13.07
C LEU A 254 8.53 -11.37 14.60
N ALA A 255 7.95 -10.32 15.16
CA ALA A 255 7.50 -10.28 16.55
C ALA A 255 5.97 -10.17 16.59
N VAL A 256 5.34 -10.92 17.49
CA VAL A 256 3.92 -10.76 17.85
C VAL A 256 3.86 -10.34 19.31
N ASP A 257 3.33 -9.15 19.56
CA ASP A 257 3.26 -8.54 20.89
C ASP A 257 4.62 -8.55 21.62
N GLY A 258 5.68 -8.15 20.90
CA GLY A 258 7.06 -8.10 21.40
C GLY A 258 7.79 -9.45 21.46
N LYS A 259 7.08 -10.57 21.27
CA LYS A 259 7.67 -11.92 21.27
C LYS A 259 8.09 -12.32 19.87
N ILE A 260 9.39 -12.59 19.69
CA ILE A 260 9.94 -13.00 18.40
C ILE A 260 9.59 -14.46 18.07
N TRP A 261 9.42 -14.72 16.78
CA TRP A 261 9.50 -16.07 16.21
C TRP A 261 10.87 -16.70 16.45
N LYS A 262 10.93 -18.03 16.42
CA LYS A 262 12.15 -18.80 16.69
C LYS A 262 13.12 -18.73 15.52
N ASN A 263 12.59 -18.75 14.29
CA ASN A 263 13.41 -18.68 13.09
C ASN A 263 13.86 -17.25 12.82
N THR A 264 15.11 -17.09 12.40
CA THR A 264 15.67 -15.80 11.97
C THR A 264 16.38 -15.95 10.63
N TYR A 265 16.30 -14.92 9.81
CA TYR A 265 16.82 -14.90 8.45
C TYR A 265 17.89 -13.82 8.28
N ASN A 266 18.84 -14.06 7.37
CA ASN A 266 20.03 -13.23 7.23
C ASN A 266 19.83 -11.98 6.36
N ASP A 267 18.92 -12.04 5.38
CA ASP A 267 18.78 -10.97 4.40
C ASP A 267 17.66 -10.01 4.82
N TYR A 268 16.40 -10.44 4.73
CA TYR A 268 15.25 -9.66 5.22
C TYR A 268 13.98 -10.53 5.36
N VAL A 269 12.97 -9.96 6.03
CA VAL A 269 11.59 -10.47 6.09
C VAL A 269 10.65 -9.36 5.64
N THR A 270 9.63 -9.70 4.86
CA THR A 270 8.66 -8.78 4.26
C THR A 270 7.26 -9.39 4.25
N ASP A 271 6.26 -8.59 3.87
CA ASP A 271 4.92 -9.05 3.52
C ASP A 271 4.15 -9.80 4.64
N ILE A 272 4.16 -9.21 5.84
CA ILE A 272 3.32 -9.68 6.96
C ILE A 272 1.86 -9.74 6.51
N THR A 273 1.20 -10.87 6.78
CA THR A 273 -0.21 -11.08 6.52
C THR A 273 -0.85 -11.84 7.67
N PHE A 274 -1.81 -11.22 8.36
CA PHE A 274 -2.66 -11.93 9.31
C PHE A 274 -3.73 -12.75 8.57
N GLY A 275 -4.01 -13.93 9.11
CA GLY A 275 -5.20 -14.70 8.76
C GLY A 275 -6.48 -14.06 9.33
N PRO A 276 -7.66 -14.42 8.79
CA PRO A 276 -8.95 -13.88 9.22
C PRO A 276 -9.31 -14.26 10.67
N ASP A 277 -8.70 -15.32 11.21
CA ASP A 277 -8.87 -15.75 12.60
C ASP A 277 -8.20 -14.80 13.63
N GLY A 278 -7.26 -13.96 13.18
CA GLY A 278 -6.42 -13.09 13.99
C GLY A 278 -5.28 -13.80 14.75
N ASN A 279 -5.10 -15.09 14.52
CA ASN A 279 -4.08 -15.91 15.18
C ASN A 279 -3.03 -16.42 14.19
N SER A 280 -3.46 -16.72 12.97
CA SER A 280 -2.58 -17.16 11.90
C SER A 280 -1.83 -15.97 11.31
N LEU A 281 -0.56 -16.18 10.98
CA LEU A 281 0.32 -15.14 10.46
C LEU A 281 1.28 -15.74 9.44
N ALA A 282 1.46 -15.06 8.31
CA ALA A 282 2.41 -15.45 7.28
C ALA A 282 3.31 -14.27 6.89
N CYS A 283 4.48 -14.57 6.35
CA CYS A 283 5.37 -13.60 5.74
C CYS A 283 6.26 -14.26 4.68
N ILE A 284 7.02 -13.43 3.97
CA ILE A 284 8.09 -13.87 3.08
C ILE A 284 9.44 -13.55 3.73
N ALA A 285 10.28 -14.56 3.87
CA ALA A 285 11.66 -14.43 4.27
C ALA A 285 12.58 -14.57 3.05
N ASN A 286 13.72 -13.88 3.07
CA ASN A 286 14.78 -14.08 2.10
C ASN A 286 16.03 -14.64 2.80
N GLU A 287 16.60 -15.69 2.20
CA GLU A 287 17.86 -16.27 2.64
C GLU A 287 18.71 -16.68 1.44
N LYS A 288 19.92 -16.12 1.35
CA LYS A 288 20.90 -16.36 0.28
C LYS A 288 20.30 -16.10 -1.11
N GLY A 289 19.48 -15.05 -1.22
CA GLY A 289 18.83 -14.67 -2.47
C GLY A 289 17.70 -15.60 -2.90
N LYS A 290 17.20 -16.49 -2.02
CA LYS A 290 16.00 -17.29 -2.25
C LYS A 290 14.89 -16.90 -1.29
N PHE A 291 13.66 -16.95 -1.79
CA PHE A 291 12.47 -16.58 -1.03
C PHE A 291 11.83 -17.81 -0.41
N ILE A 292 11.45 -17.68 0.86
CA ILE A 292 10.85 -18.72 1.70
C ILE A 292 9.54 -18.16 2.24
N VAL A 293 8.44 -18.88 2.01
CA VAL A 293 7.17 -18.57 2.65
C VAL A 293 7.21 -19.12 4.07
N VAL A 294 6.81 -18.32 5.06
CA VAL A 294 6.78 -18.73 6.46
C VAL A 294 5.36 -18.56 6.98
N VAL A 295 4.78 -19.62 7.53
CA VAL A 295 3.42 -19.61 8.09
C VAL A 295 3.49 -20.07 9.54
N ASN A 296 3.06 -19.22 10.47
CA ASN A 296 3.03 -19.51 11.91
C ASN A 296 4.40 -19.97 12.45
N ASP A 297 5.48 -19.26 12.10
CA ASP A 297 6.88 -19.62 12.44
C ASP A 297 7.35 -20.96 11.85
N ASN A 298 6.63 -21.52 10.87
CA ASN A 298 7.06 -22.71 10.12
C ASN A 298 7.42 -22.31 8.69
N PRO A 299 8.71 -22.35 8.32
CA PRO A 299 9.12 -22.12 6.94
C PRO A 299 8.67 -23.28 6.06
N TRP A 300 8.12 -22.96 4.89
CA TRP A 300 7.80 -23.93 3.86
C TRP A 300 9.06 -24.62 3.34
N GLY A 301 8.96 -25.90 2.98
CA GLY A 301 10.11 -26.68 2.52
C GLY A 301 10.67 -26.27 1.15
N LEU A 302 9.84 -25.63 0.31
CA LEU A 302 10.25 -25.14 -1.01
C LEU A 302 10.75 -23.70 -0.94
N GLN A 303 11.82 -23.43 -1.68
CA GLN A 303 12.36 -22.10 -1.91
C GLN A 303 12.14 -21.66 -3.35
N TYR A 304 12.05 -20.34 -3.55
CA TYR A 304 11.67 -19.74 -4.83
C TYR A 304 12.67 -18.66 -5.26
N ASP A 305 12.71 -18.38 -6.57
CA ASP A 305 13.49 -17.25 -7.10
C ASP A 305 12.84 -15.92 -6.69
N MET A 306 11.52 -15.90 -6.58
CA MET A 306 10.72 -14.82 -6.01
C MET A 306 9.44 -15.39 -5.38
N ALA A 307 8.97 -14.77 -4.29
CA ALA A 307 7.66 -15.03 -3.71
C ALA A 307 7.00 -13.70 -3.32
N TRP A 308 5.70 -13.58 -3.56
CA TRP A 308 4.92 -12.37 -3.27
C TRP A 308 4.08 -12.54 -2.00
N LYS A 309 3.38 -11.48 -1.60
CA LYS A 309 2.59 -11.45 -0.36
C LYS A 309 1.65 -12.66 -0.23
N PRO A 310 1.69 -13.40 0.90
CA PRO A 310 0.77 -14.50 1.15
C PRO A 310 -0.69 -14.04 1.23
N VAL A 311 -1.61 -14.90 0.82
CA VAL A 311 -3.05 -14.67 0.89
C VAL A 311 -3.69 -15.83 1.65
N PHE A 312 -4.40 -15.53 2.74
CA PHE A 312 -5.21 -16.52 3.45
C PHE A 312 -6.56 -16.73 2.76
N SER A 313 -7.06 -17.96 2.76
CA SER A 313 -8.46 -18.23 2.43
C SER A 313 -9.38 -17.56 3.47
N PRO A 314 -10.64 -17.23 3.12
CA PRO A 314 -11.58 -16.58 4.04
C PRO A 314 -11.84 -17.37 5.33
N ASP A 315 -11.76 -18.70 5.26
CA ASP A 315 -11.89 -19.59 6.43
C ASP A 315 -10.58 -19.77 7.21
N GLY A 316 -9.48 -19.17 6.76
CA GLY A 316 -8.15 -19.21 7.37
C GLY A 316 -7.40 -20.54 7.22
N LYS A 317 -7.96 -21.53 6.51
CA LYS A 317 -7.37 -22.87 6.44
C LYS A 317 -6.24 -23.03 5.42
N ASN A 318 -6.23 -22.19 4.39
CA ASN A 318 -5.27 -22.29 3.29
C ASN A 318 -4.50 -20.97 3.13
N VAL A 319 -3.23 -21.09 2.77
CA VAL A 319 -2.38 -19.96 2.39
C VAL A 319 -1.93 -20.18 0.94
N ALA A 320 -2.25 -19.22 0.08
CA ALA A 320 -1.82 -19.18 -1.31
C ALA A 320 -0.75 -18.10 -1.52
N VAL A 321 0.23 -18.39 -2.38
CA VAL A 321 1.34 -17.49 -2.68
C VAL A 321 1.65 -17.54 -4.17
N LYS A 322 1.74 -16.38 -4.82
CA LYS A 322 2.36 -16.27 -6.15
C LYS A 322 3.86 -16.49 -6.00
N VAL A 323 4.44 -17.32 -6.86
CA VAL A 323 5.86 -17.68 -6.83
C VAL A 323 6.48 -17.70 -8.21
N GLU A 324 7.79 -17.50 -8.28
CA GLU A 324 8.60 -17.61 -9.50
C GLU A 324 9.66 -18.69 -9.35
N ARG A 325 9.82 -19.51 -10.39
CA ARG A 325 10.90 -20.49 -10.53
C ARG A 325 11.36 -20.55 -11.98
N ASN A 326 12.66 -20.38 -12.22
CA ASN A 326 13.28 -20.45 -13.54
C ASN A 326 12.62 -19.50 -14.56
N GLY A 327 12.30 -18.26 -14.14
CA GLY A 327 11.67 -17.25 -15.01
C GLY A 327 10.21 -17.51 -15.36
N ARG A 328 9.55 -18.46 -14.68
CA ARG A 328 8.13 -18.81 -14.88
C ARG A 328 7.37 -18.67 -13.57
N PHE A 329 6.11 -18.24 -13.67
CA PHE A 329 5.26 -17.95 -12.51
C PHE A 329 4.25 -19.05 -12.25
N SER A 330 3.90 -19.28 -10.99
CA SER A 330 2.84 -20.21 -10.57
C SER A 330 2.25 -19.80 -9.21
N ILE A 331 1.28 -20.57 -8.72
CA ILE A 331 0.71 -20.44 -7.38
C ILE A 331 1.09 -21.65 -6.55
N ALA A 332 1.55 -21.42 -5.33
CA ALA A 332 1.69 -22.46 -4.30
C ALA A 332 0.58 -22.31 -3.25
N VAL A 333 -0.03 -23.42 -2.83
CA VAL A 333 -1.00 -23.46 -1.73
C VAL A 333 -0.54 -24.47 -0.69
N ASN A 334 -0.34 -24.04 0.56
CA ASN A 334 0.15 -24.88 1.65
C ASN A 334 1.34 -25.77 1.23
N GLU A 335 2.40 -25.14 0.71
CA GLU A 335 3.63 -25.80 0.19
C GLU A 335 3.48 -26.57 -1.13
N LYS A 336 2.26 -26.81 -1.61
CA LYS A 336 2.02 -27.54 -2.87
C LYS A 336 1.98 -26.58 -4.04
N LEU A 337 2.80 -26.84 -5.05
CA LEU A 337 2.89 -26.02 -6.25
C LEU A 337 1.86 -26.47 -7.28
N LEU A 338 1.10 -25.54 -7.87
CA LEU A 338 0.25 -25.82 -9.02
C LEU A 338 1.11 -26.37 -10.17
N ASN A 339 0.73 -27.52 -10.71
CA ASN A 339 1.41 -28.16 -11.84
C ASN A 339 1.10 -27.49 -13.19
N LYS A 340 1.16 -26.16 -13.22
CA LYS A 340 1.03 -25.30 -14.40
C LYS A 340 1.79 -24.01 -14.11
N THR A 341 2.49 -23.50 -15.11
CA THR A 341 3.25 -22.26 -15.01
C THR A 341 2.90 -21.31 -16.15
N TYR A 342 3.11 -20.02 -15.92
CA TYR A 342 2.71 -18.95 -16.83
C TYR A 342 3.88 -17.98 -17.05
N ASP A 343 3.79 -17.16 -18.12
CA ASP A 343 4.74 -16.08 -18.39
C ASP A 343 4.54 -14.91 -17.42
N ASN A 344 3.32 -14.71 -16.94
CA ASN A 344 3.02 -13.88 -15.79
C ASN A 344 1.74 -14.35 -15.10
N ILE A 345 1.57 -14.04 -13.81
CA ILE A 345 0.36 -14.31 -13.05
C ILE A 345 0.11 -13.17 -12.06
N TRP A 346 -1.15 -12.83 -11.81
CA TRP A 346 -1.51 -11.90 -10.73
C TRP A 346 -1.64 -12.64 -9.40
N ASP A 347 -1.74 -11.88 -8.31
CA ASP A 347 -1.92 -12.44 -6.97
C ASP A 347 -3.17 -13.36 -6.89
N PRO A 348 -3.07 -14.47 -6.16
CA PRO A 348 -4.16 -15.44 -6.05
C PRO A 348 -5.34 -14.84 -5.27
N ILE A 349 -6.55 -15.15 -5.73
CA ILE A 349 -7.79 -14.72 -5.07
C ILE A 349 -8.63 -15.97 -4.77
N PHE A 350 -8.91 -16.20 -3.49
CA PHE A 350 -9.83 -17.26 -3.07
C PHE A 350 -11.28 -16.85 -3.34
N SER A 351 -12.13 -17.83 -3.68
CA SER A 351 -13.57 -17.67 -3.60
C SER A 351 -14.01 -17.44 -2.15
N ALA A 352 -15.20 -16.87 -1.95
CA ALA A 352 -15.72 -16.53 -0.61
C ALA A 352 -15.84 -17.74 0.33
N ASP A 353 -16.09 -18.93 -0.23
CA ASP A 353 -16.13 -20.21 0.49
C ASP A 353 -14.74 -20.85 0.70
N GLY A 354 -13.68 -20.26 0.13
CA GLY A 354 -12.30 -20.76 0.19
C GLY A 354 -12.00 -22.01 -0.64
N GLN A 355 -12.95 -22.52 -1.43
CA GLN A 355 -12.81 -23.80 -2.14
C GLN A 355 -12.11 -23.67 -3.51
N ASN A 356 -12.12 -22.49 -4.11
CA ASN A 356 -11.57 -22.22 -5.43
C ASN A 356 -10.59 -21.05 -5.39
N ILE A 357 -9.69 -21.01 -6.38
CA ILE A 357 -8.80 -19.88 -6.63
C ILE A 357 -9.00 -19.39 -8.06
N LEU A 358 -9.13 -18.07 -8.21
CA LEU A 358 -9.10 -17.40 -9.50
C LEU A 358 -7.63 -17.19 -9.94
N ILE A 359 -7.28 -17.79 -11.06
CA ILE A 359 -6.04 -17.57 -11.77
C ILE A 359 -6.27 -16.51 -12.84
N ARG A 360 -5.47 -15.44 -12.80
CA ARG A 360 -5.34 -14.45 -13.87
C ARG A 360 -3.90 -14.51 -14.32
N ALA A 361 -3.66 -14.73 -15.61
CA ALA A 361 -2.31 -14.98 -16.12
C ALA A 361 -2.10 -14.47 -17.55
N ILE A 362 -0.84 -14.31 -17.93
CA ILE A 362 -0.41 -14.14 -19.31
C ILE A 362 0.32 -15.42 -19.73
N GLU A 363 -0.01 -15.92 -20.90
CA GLU A 363 0.67 -17.05 -21.54
C GLU A 363 1.06 -16.67 -22.97
N LYS A 364 2.31 -16.97 -23.34
CA LYS A 364 2.84 -16.82 -24.69
C LYS A 364 2.70 -18.13 -25.44
N SER A 365 2.11 -18.07 -26.63
CA SER A 365 2.15 -19.19 -27.57
C SER A 365 3.56 -19.40 -28.14
N HIS A 366 3.77 -20.50 -28.85
CA HIS A 366 5.02 -20.77 -29.56
C HIS A 366 5.36 -19.68 -30.59
N ASP A 367 4.36 -18.96 -31.10
CA ASP A 367 4.52 -17.86 -32.06
C ASP A 367 4.65 -16.48 -31.37
N ASN A 368 4.98 -16.44 -30.08
CA ASN A 368 5.10 -15.23 -29.24
C ASN A 368 3.82 -14.38 -29.13
N LYS A 369 2.65 -14.95 -29.43
CA LYS A 369 1.38 -14.26 -29.20
C LYS A 369 0.99 -14.35 -27.72
N GLU A 370 0.85 -13.22 -27.06
CA GLU A 370 0.39 -13.13 -25.68
C GLU A 370 -1.12 -13.31 -25.60
N SER A 371 -1.57 -14.12 -24.64
CA SER A 371 -2.99 -14.31 -24.31
C SER A 371 -3.22 -14.10 -22.82
N TYR A 372 -4.27 -13.37 -22.48
CA TYR A 372 -4.73 -13.24 -21.11
C TYR A 372 -5.67 -14.39 -20.75
N ILE A 373 -5.38 -15.05 -19.64
CA ILE A 373 -6.11 -16.23 -19.14
C ILE A 373 -6.82 -15.86 -17.85
N ARG A 374 -8.07 -16.31 -17.74
CA ARG A 374 -8.86 -16.24 -16.51
C ARG A 374 -9.48 -17.61 -16.25
N GLU A 375 -8.98 -18.33 -15.25
CA GLU A 375 -9.37 -19.72 -14.93
C GLU A 375 -9.74 -19.83 -13.44
N ILE A 376 -10.81 -20.55 -13.12
CA ILE A 376 -11.15 -20.89 -11.72
C ILE A 376 -10.74 -22.33 -11.50
N ILE A 377 -9.90 -22.58 -10.50
CA ILE A 377 -9.44 -23.93 -10.17
C ILE A 377 -9.81 -24.30 -8.73
N PRO A 378 -10.26 -25.55 -8.48
CA PRO A 378 -10.45 -26.03 -7.11
C PRO A 378 -9.12 -26.08 -6.36
N VAL A 379 -9.11 -25.64 -5.10
CA VAL A 379 -7.93 -25.72 -4.23
C VAL A 379 -7.44 -27.16 -4.07
N SER A 380 -8.37 -28.12 -4.03
CA SER A 380 -8.06 -29.55 -3.98
C SER A 380 -7.21 -30.05 -5.14
N ARG A 381 -7.30 -29.42 -6.33
CA ARG A 381 -6.47 -29.75 -7.50
C ARG A 381 -5.01 -29.35 -7.32
N ILE A 382 -4.72 -28.35 -6.47
CA ILE A 382 -3.34 -27.94 -6.15
C ILE A 382 -2.78 -28.81 -5.04
N LEU A 383 -3.62 -29.20 -4.09
CA LEU A 383 -3.22 -30.00 -2.93
C LEU A 383 -3.05 -31.49 -3.22
N SER A 384 -3.59 -31.98 -4.34
CA SER A 384 -3.58 -33.39 -4.75
C SER A 384 -2.21 -33.94 -5.12
#